data_AF-A0AAV5Y340-F1
#
_entry.id   AF-A0AAV5Y340-F1
#
_cell.length_a   1.000
_cell.length_b   1.000
_cell.length_c   1.000
_cell.angle_alpha   90.00
_cell.angle_beta   90.00
_cell.angle_gamma   90.00
#
_symmetry.space_group_name_H-M   'P 1'
#
loop_
_entity.id
_entity.type
_entity.pdbx_description
1 polymer ?
#
loop_
_entity_poly.entity_id
_entity_poly.type
_entity_poly.pdbx_seq_one_letter_code
_entity_poly.pdbx_strand_id
1 'polypeptide(L)'
;MERTALVFVSGRILALDAGHRVITLEEVGPWMGGQAGRVTWRIQLTSATRIELVSRAGVAAAGGGEGGFKHAPLTAAHLRVGDYVTVTTESRHGHCLAVSVTAMRPETAASPAAGQQAGLSRPGR
;
A
#
# COMPACT_ATOMS: atom_id res chain seq x y z
N MET A 1 20.53 -25.54 -10.76
CA MET A 1 19.80 -25.00 -9.59
C MET A 1 19.76 -23.49 -9.75
N GLU A 2 18.63 -22.93 -10.20
CA GLU A 2 18.46 -21.48 -10.20
C GLU A 2 18.35 -21.00 -8.75
N ARG A 3 19.13 -19.99 -8.37
CA ARG A 3 18.99 -19.33 -7.07
C ARG A 3 17.72 -18.48 -7.10
N THR A 4 16.69 -18.89 -6.39
CA THR A 4 15.54 -18.04 -6.10
C THR A 4 16.01 -16.88 -5.20
N ALA A 5 16.28 -15.73 -5.79
CA ALA A 5 16.53 -14.52 -5.03
C ALA A 5 15.18 -13.95 -4.60
N LEU A 6 15.00 -13.77 -3.29
CA LEU A 6 13.89 -12.99 -2.76
C LEU A 6 14.23 -11.52 -2.84
N VAL A 7 13.32 -10.73 -3.42
CA VAL A 7 13.44 -9.26 -3.48
C VAL A 7 12.31 -8.66 -2.67
N PHE A 8 12.63 -7.62 -1.91
CA PHE A 8 11.64 -6.83 -1.18
C PHE A 8 11.42 -5.54 -1.93
N VAL A 9 10.16 -5.28 -2.26
CA VAL A 9 9.75 -4.06 -2.96
C VAL A 9 8.69 -3.38 -2.12
N SER A 10 8.86 -2.09 -1.83
CA SER A 10 7.86 -1.33 -1.08
C SER A 10 7.43 -0.09 -1.83
N GLY A 11 6.13 0.16 -1.87
CA GLY A 11 5.63 1.30 -2.62
C GLY A 11 4.12 1.35 -2.71
N ARG A 12 3.62 2.25 -3.55
CA ARG A 12 2.19 2.50 -3.70
C ARG A 12 1.63 1.76 -4.90
N ILE A 13 0.48 1.12 -4.74
CA ILE A 13 -0.24 0.51 -5.87
C ILE A 13 -0.74 1.63 -6.79
N LEU A 14 -0.27 1.64 -8.03
CA LEU A 14 -0.72 2.54 -9.09
C LEU A 14 -1.89 1.96 -9.88
N ALA A 15 -1.85 0.65 -10.11
CA ALA A 15 -2.85 -0.04 -10.91
C ALA A 15 -3.01 -1.49 -10.47
N LEU A 16 -4.22 -1.99 -10.68
CA LEU A 16 -4.61 -3.40 -10.55
C LEU A 16 -5.19 -3.80 -11.90
N ASP A 17 -4.84 -4.99 -12.41
CA ASP A 17 -5.54 -5.53 -13.57
C ASP A 17 -6.96 -5.96 -13.20
N ALA A 18 -7.82 -6.18 -14.20
CA ALA A 18 -9.23 -6.51 -13.99
C ALA A 18 -9.46 -7.79 -13.16
N GLY A 19 -8.47 -8.70 -13.14
CA GLY A 19 -8.52 -9.94 -12.36
C GLY A 19 -7.84 -9.86 -10.99
N HIS A 20 -7.24 -8.73 -10.61
CA HIS A 20 -6.39 -8.58 -9.43
C HIS A 20 -5.28 -9.65 -9.37
N ARG A 21 -4.73 -10.04 -10.53
CA ARG A 21 -3.62 -10.98 -10.69
C ARG A 21 -2.31 -10.26 -10.95
N VAL A 22 -2.34 -8.97 -11.29
CA VAL A 22 -1.15 -8.16 -11.46
C VAL A 22 -1.32 -6.84 -10.75
N ILE A 23 -0.39 -6.53 -9.85
CA ILE A 23 -0.28 -5.21 -9.25
C ILE A 23 0.85 -4.44 -9.94
N THR A 24 0.60 -3.17 -10.22
CA THR A 24 1.62 -2.23 -10.65
C THR A 24 1.95 -1.31 -9.47
N LEU A 25 3.20 -1.29 -9.06
CA LEU A 25 3.66 -0.61 -7.85
C LEU A 25 4.70 0.46 -8.20
N GLU A 26 4.53 1.65 -7.64
CA GLU A 26 5.53 2.72 -7.66
C GLU A 26 6.37 2.63 -6.40
N GLU A 27 7.61 2.23 -6.56
CA GLU A 27 8.64 2.25 -5.52
C GLU A 27 9.50 3.51 -5.70
N VAL A 28 9.90 4.13 -4.60
CA VAL A 28 11.03 5.04 -4.65
C VAL A 28 12.28 4.17 -4.62
N GLY A 29 12.90 4.01 -5.79
CA GLY A 29 13.96 3.05 -6.04
C GLY A 29 15.21 3.31 -5.18
N PRO A 30 16.20 2.40 -5.25
CA PRO A 30 17.33 2.39 -4.33
C PRO A 30 17.98 3.77 -4.24
N TRP A 31 18.02 4.30 -3.01
CA TRP A 31 18.55 5.62 -2.69
C TRP A 31 20.05 5.75 -3.00
N MET A 32 20.75 4.64 -3.23
CA MET A 32 22.15 4.60 -3.64
C MET A 32 22.28 4.05 -5.06
N GLY A 33 22.71 4.93 -5.98
CA GLY A 33 22.96 4.62 -7.39
C GLY A 33 22.57 5.77 -8.32
N GLY A 34 23.04 5.73 -9.57
CA GLY A 34 22.78 6.77 -10.59
C GLY A 34 21.34 6.84 -11.13
N GLN A 35 20.44 6.00 -10.61
CA GLN A 35 19.00 6.03 -10.90
C GLN A 35 18.18 6.26 -9.61
N ALA A 36 18.52 7.31 -8.86
CA ALA A 36 17.61 7.82 -7.84
C ALA A 36 16.32 8.31 -8.53
N GLY A 37 15.19 7.66 -8.24
CA GLY A 37 13.93 7.96 -8.93
C GLY A 37 12.80 7.00 -8.59
N ARG A 38 11.63 7.29 -9.16
CA ARG A 38 10.46 6.41 -9.05
C ARG A 38 10.61 5.26 -10.04
N VAL A 39 10.57 4.03 -9.54
CA VAL A 39 10.64 2.80 -10.33
C VAL A 39 9.27 2.13 -10.29
N THR A 40 8.81 1.65 -11.44
CA THR A 40 7.54 0.92 -11.53
C THR A 40 7.79 -0.58 -11.63
N TRP A 41 7.16 -1.33 -10.74
CA TRP A 41 7.19 -2.79 -10.71
C TRP A 41 5.87 -3.36 -11.19
N ARG A 42 5.91 -4.40 -12.03
CA ARG A 42 4.75 -5.24 -12.36
C ARG A 42 4.94 -6.59 -11.68
N ILE A 43 4.10 -6.88 -10.70
CA ILE A 43 4.23 -8.07 -9.85
C ILE A 43 2.98 -8.93 -10.02
N GLN A 44 3.17 -10.20 -10.31
CA GLN A 44 2.10 -11.17 -10.47
C GLN A 44 1.70 -11.73 -9.10
N LEU A 45 0.40 -11.72 -8.82
CA LEU A 45 -0.22 -12.39 -7.70
C LEU A 45 -0.70 -13.77 -8.14
N THR A 46 -0.54 -14.76 -7.27
CA THR A 46 -1.03 -16.11 -7.48
C THR A 46 -1.98 -16.50 -6.36
N SER A 47 -2.69 -17.63 -6.52
CA SER A 47 -3.51 -18.19 -5.42
C SER A 47 -2.68 -18.57 -4.20
N ALA A 48 -1.36 -18.75 -4.34
CA ALA A 48 -0.45 -19.03 -3.24
C ALA A 48 0.06 -17.76 -2.54
N THR A 49 -0.16 -16.57 -3.10
CA THR A 49 0.30 -15.32 -2.49
C THR A 49 -0.46 -15.04 -1.19
N ARG A 50 0.27 -14.93 -0.08
CA ARG A 50 -0.31 -14.50 1.20
C ARG A 50 -0.50 -12.99 1.20
N ILE A 51 -1.70 -12.52 1.51
CA ILE A 51 -2.01 -11.08 1.55
C ILE A 51 -2.60 -10.75 2.92
N GLU A 52 -2.11 -9.69 3.54
CA GLU A 52 -2.65 -9.19 4.81
C GLU A 52 -2.76 -7.66 4.79
N LEU A 53 -3.76 -7.15 5.52
CA LEU A 53 -3.92 -5.74 5.81
C LEU A 53 -3.38 -5.46 7.22
N VAL A 54 -2.47 -4.50 7.30
CA VAL A 54 -1.96 -3.94 8.54
C VAL A 54 -2.59 -2.58 8.76
N SER A 55 -3.14 -2.38 9.94
CA SER A 55 -3.80 -1.14 10.35
C SER A 55 -3.39 -0.76 11.77
N ARG A 56 -3.44 0.53 12.10
CA ARG A 56 -3.18 0.99 13.46
C ARG A 56 -4.28 0.45 14.37
N ALA A 57 -3.91 -0.14 15.51
CA ALA A 57 -4.89 -0.44 16.54
C ALA A 57 -5.49 0.87 17.05
N GLY A 58 -6.82 0.97 17.12
CA GLY A 58 -7.52 2.09 17.74
C GLY A 58 -7.12 2.28 19.21
N VAL A 59 -7.46 3.45 19.75
CA VAL A 59 -7.09 3.95 21.09
C VAL A 59 -7.24 2.86 22.17
N ALA A 60 -6.22 2.73 23.01
CA ALA A 60 -6.14 1.78 24.11
C ALA A 60 -7.35 1.85 25.05
N ALA A 61 -7.80 0.69 25.55
CA ALA A 61 -8.64 0.64 26.74
C ALA A 61 -7.87 1.22 27.94
N ALA A 62 -8.57 1.92 28.83
CA ALA A 62 -7.98 2.56 30.00
C ALA A 62 -7.11 1.58 30.80
N GLY A 63 -5.78 1.76 30.73
CA GLY A 63 -4.80 0.98 31.49
C GLY A 63 -3.78 0.15 30.69
N GLY A 64 -3.81 0.11 29.35
CA GLY A 64 -2.88 -0.74 28.59
C GLY A 64 -2.39 -0.16 27.27
N GLY A 65 -1.13 0.27 27.23
CA GLY A 65 -0.28 0.53 26.05
C GLY A 65 -0.95 1.07 24.78
N GLU A 66 -0.80 2.37 24.52
CA GLU A 66 -1.05 2.93 23.20
C GLU A 66 -0.10 2.32 22.15
N GLY A 67 -0.60 2.04 20.94
CA GLY A 67 0.27 2.02 19.74
C GLY A 67 0.60 0.67 19.10
N GLY A 68 -0.31 -0.30 19.09
CA GLY A 68 -0.14 -1.55 18.34
C GLY A 68 -0.55 -1.49 16.86
N PHE A 69 -0.15 -2.49 16.09
CA PHE A 69 -0.69 -2.79 14.76
C PHE A 69 -1.61 -4.01 14.82
N LYS A 70 -2.68 -4.00 14.04
CA LYS A 70 -3.56 -5.16 13.82
C LYS A 70 -3.31 -5.70 12.42
N HIS A 71 -3.13 -7.02 12.34
CA HIS A 71 -2.99 -7.76 11.08
C HIS A 71 -4.29 -8.50 10.81
N ALA A 72 -4.81 -8.42 9.59
CA ALA A 72 -5.98 -9.16 9.15
C ALA A 72 -5.70 -9.81 7.78
N PRO A 73 -6.07 -11.08 7.56
CA PRO A 73 -6.01 -11.68 6.24
C PRO A 73 -6.79 -10.85 5.22
N LEU A 74 -6.23 -10.73 4.02
CA LEU A 74 -6.83 -9.99 2.90
C LEU A 74 -6.80 -10.89 1.65
N THR A 75 -7.70 -10.62 0.70
CA THR A 75 -7.65 -11.26 -0.62
C THR A 75 -7.25 -10.24 -1.67
N ALA A 76 -6.72 -10.69 -2.81
CA ALA A 76 -6.27 -9.82 -3.89
C ALA A 76 -7.37 -8.86 -4.39
N ALA A 77 -8.63 -9.34 -4.41
CA ALA A 77 -9.81 -8.54 -4.77
C ALA A 77 -10.04 -7.31 -3.88
N HIS A 78 -9.49 -7.30 -2.65
CA HIS A 78 -9.65 -6.21 -1.69
C HIS A 78 -8.44 -5.26 -1.62
N LEU A 79 -7.40 -5.50 -2.43
CA LEU A 79 -6.33 -4.53 -2.67
C LEU A 79 -6.91 -3.33 -3.43
N ARG A 80 -6.35 -2.15 -3.16
CA ARG A 80 -6.83 -0.90 -3.77
C ARG A 80 -5.67 -0.12 -4.38
N VAL A 81 -5.97 0.57 -5.47
CA VAL A 81 -5.09 1.64 -5.95
C VAL A 81 -4.94 2.68 -4.83
N GLY A 82 -3.70 3.08 -4.56
CA GLY A 82 -3.36 3.98 -3.45
C GLY A 82 -2.94 3.27 -2.16
N ASP A 83 -3.18 1.96 -2.01
CA ASP A 83 -2.62 1.20 -0.88
C ASP A 83 -1.08 1.26 -0.93
N TYR A 84 -0.46 1.48 0.22
CA TYR A 84 0.97 1.31 0.38
C TYR A 84 1.24 -0.13 0.74
N VAL A 85 2.10 -0.81 -0.01
CA VAL A 85 2.36 -2.23 0.20
C VAL A 85 3.85 -2.53 0.25
N THR A 86 4.19 -3.52 1.06
CA THR A 86 5.49 -4.21 1.00
C THR A 86 5.24 -5.58 0.42
N VAL A 87 5.99 -5.93 -0.63
CA VAL A 87 5.86 -7.19 -1.35
C VAL A 87 7.17 -7.94 -1.26
N THR A 88 7.09 -9.20 -0.84
CA THR A 88 8.18 -10.15 -1.00
C THR A 88 7.96 -10.88 -2.32
N THR A 89 8.92 -10.78 -3.23
CA THR A 89 8.82 -11.41 -4.54
C THR A 89 9.87 -12.49 -4.73
N GLU A 90 9.54 -13.47 -5.56
CA GLU A 90 10.48 -14.42 -6.12
C GLU A 90 10.54 -14.23 -7.64
N SER A 91 11.75 -14.26 -8.20
CA SER A 91 11.95 -14.29 -9.65
C SER A 91 11.90 -15.73 -10.15
N ARG A 92 10.94 -16.06 -11.02
CA ARG A 92 10.84 -17.38 -11.69
C ARG A 92 10.67 -17.19 -13.19
N HIS A 93 11.56 -17.77 -13.99
CA HIS A 93 11.49 -17.72 -15.46
C HIS A 93 11.32 -16.30 -16.04
N GLY A 94 11.97 -15.29 -15.41
CA GLY A 94 11.85 -13.88 -15.82
C GLY A 94 10.57 -13.16 -15.34
N HIS A 95 9.71 -13.84 -14.59
CA HIS A 95 8.52 -13.26 -13.96
C HIS A 95 8.78 -12.93 -12.48
N CYS A 96 8.25 -11.79 -12.05
CA CYS A 96 8.25 -11.36 -10.65
C CYS A 96 6.95 -11.82 -9.98
N LEU A 97 7.02 -12.90 -9.19
CA LEU A 97 5.86 -13.50 -8.51
C LEU A 97 5.84 -13.05 -7.05
N ALA A 98 4.68 -12.62 -6.55
CA ALA A 98 4.50 -12.28 -5.15
C ALA A 98 4.38 -13.54 -4.29
N VAL A 99 5.25 -13.65 -3.27
CA VAL A 99 5.14 -14.64 -2.20
C VAL A 99 4.24 -14.10 -1.10
N SER A 100 4.45 -12.85 -0.69
CA SER A 100 3.62 -12.18 0.31
C SER A 100 3.42 -10.70 -0.01
N VAL A 101 2.27 -10.17 0.41
CA VAL A 101 1.90 -8.75 0.32
C VAL A 101 1.38 -8.30 1.68
N THR A 102 2.05 -7.31 2.26
CA THR A 102 1.57 -6.61 3.45
C THR A 102 1.07 -5.24 3.01
N ALA A 103 -0.23 -5.01 3.09
CA ALA A 103 -0.87 -3.77 2.69
C ALA A 103 -1.15 -2.87 3.90
N MET A 104 -0.97 -1.58 3.71
CA MET A 104 -1.38 -0.51 4.62
C MET A 104 -2.25 0.46 3.84
N ARG A 105 -3.43 0.74 4.39
CA ARG A 105 -4.32 1.76 3.85
C ARG A 105 -3.94 3.09 4.49
N PRO A 106 -3.38 4.06 3.74
CA PRO A 106 -3.29 5.40 4.28
C PRO A 106 -4.71 5.86 4.60
N GLU A 107 -4.94 6.32 5.83
CA GLU A 107 -6.15 7.08 6.11
C GLU A 107 -6.17 8.23 5.10
N THR A 108 -7.19 8.27 4.26
CA THR A 108 -7.42 9.44 3.44
C THR A 108 -7.52 10.59 4.43
N ALA A 109 -6.53 11.49 4.45
CA ALA A 109 -6.66 12.75 5.17
C ALA A 109 -8.01 13.30 4.71
N ALA A 110 -8.97 13.36 5.63
CA ALA A 110 -10.29 13.88 5.33
C ALA A 110 -10.04 15.20 4.60
N SER A 111 -10.47 15.27 3.33
CA SER A 111 -10.51 16.54 2.62
C SER A 111 -11.14 17.54 3.59
N PRO A 112 -10.53 18.71 3.87
CA PRO A 112 -11.16 19.66 4.76
C PRO A 112 -12.54 19.92 4.17
N ALA A 113 -13.57 19.48 4.91
CA ALA A 113 -14.94 19.60 4.50
C ALA A 113 -15.19 21.08 4.22
N ALA A 114 -15.75 21.36 3.04
CA ALA A 114 -16.35 22.63 2.73
C ALA A 114 -17.27 23.02 3.91
N GLY A 115 -16.84 24.00 4.70
CA GLY A 115 -17.45 24.23 6.00
C GLY A 115 -16.90 25.43 6.76
N GLN A 116 -16.39 26.47 6.09
CA GLN A 116 -16.27 27.79 6.71
C GLN A 116 -16.18 28.93 5.68
N GLN A 117 -17.24 29.10 4.88
CA GLN A 117 -17.65 30.44 4.45
C GLN A 117 -19.03 30.70 5.02
N ALA A 118 -19.08 30.88 6.33
CA ALA A 118 -20.20 31.49 7.01
C ALA A 118 -19.75 32.87 7.51
N GLY A 119 -20.37 33.91 6.95
CA GLY A 119 -20.60 35.16 7.67
C GLY A 119 -19.59 36.29 7.45
N LEU A 120 -19.65 36.94 6.28
CA LEU A 120 -19.48 38.39 6.21
C LEU A 120 -20.48 38.99 5.20
N SER A 121 -21.77 38.76 5.45
CA SER A 121 -22.78 39.75 5.09
C SER A 121 -22.66 40.89 6.11
N ARG A 122 -22.23 42.07 5.69
CA ARG A 122 -22.61 43.33 6.37
C ARG A 122 -23.61 44.07 5.49
N PRO A 123 -24.76 44.50 6.05
CA PRO A 123 -25.73 45.34 5.37
C PRO A 123 -25.18 46.76 5.25
N GLY A 124 -25.66 47.48 4.25
CA GLY A 124 -25.10 48.75 3.81
C GLY A 124 -25.25 49.94 4.75
N ARG A 125 -24.61 51.03 4.33
CA ARG A 125 -25.17 52.37 4.32
C ARG A 125 -24.49 53.20 3.25
#